data_AF-A0A382U666-F1
#
_entry.id   AF-A0A382U666-F1
#
_cell.length_a   1.000
_cell.length_b   1.000
_cell.length_c   1.000
_cell.angle_alpha   90.00
_cell.angle_beta   90.00
_cell.angle_gamma   90.00
#
_symmetry.space_group_name_H-M   'P 1'
#
loop_
_entity.id
_entity.type
_entity.pdbx_description
1 polymer ?
#
loop_
_entity_poly.entity_id
_entity_poly.type
_entity_poly.pdbx_seq_one_letter_code
_entity_poly.pdbx_strand_id
1 'polypeptide(L)'
;NLKPSILQCKKAAHTIQTSKRPIIYAGGGIISSGASAELRAFVKKTGIPVTTTVMGLGAFPSNDPLSLRMLGMHGAVYANIAINHADLVIAMGVRFDDRVTGKLAEFCKNAQIIHIDIDPTEINKNILVDIPIQGDVKQALKILHGYVEPKNNIKPWIKQVKGWKKEFPLEFEVKKGEIVPQSVVSEINKLADDDAIFSVGVGQHQMWAAQFLDFDKPNSWLCSSGLGAMGYGLPAAMGAQVAFPDRQVINIDGDGSFLMNIQELQTLKIENISVKNIVLNNAHLGMVAQWEDRF
;
A
#
# COMPACT_ATOMS: atom_id res chain seq x y z
N ASN A 1 10.53 18.81 -2.40
CA ASN A 1 10.26 20.25 -2.13
C ASN A 1 9.71 21.07 -3.31
N LEU A 2 9.22 20.45 -4.40
CA LEU A 2 8.52 21.19 -5.47
C LEU A 2 7.17 21.69 -4.95
N LYS A 3 6.89 23.00 -5.05
CA LYS A 3 5.63 23.57 -4.56
C LYS A 3 4.51 23.41 -5.61
N PRO A 4 3.32 22.92 -5.23
CA PRO A 4 2.21 22.77 -6.15
C PRO A 4 1.48 24.09 -6.41
N SER A 5 0.77 24.16 -7.53
CA SER A 5 -0.08 25.30 -7.88
C SER A 5 -1.22 25.48 -6.88
N ILE A 6 -1.27 26.65 -6.22
CA ILE A 6 -2.34 27.02 -5.28
C ILE A 6 -3.70 26.99 -5.96
N LEU A 7 -3.78 27.42 -7.23
CA LEU A 7 -5.03 27.44 -7.99
C LEU A 7 -5.57 26.01 -8.23
N GLN A 8 -4.69 25.08 -8.60
CA GLN A 8 -5.07 23.67 -8.75
C GLN A 8 -5.48 23.05 -7.41
N CYS A 9 -4.76 23.34 -6.33
CA CYS A 9 -5.15 22.88 -4.99
C CYS A 9 -6.52 23.44 -4.56
N LYS A 10 -6.85 24.71 -4.86
CA LYS A 10 -8.19 25.28 -4.59
C LYS A 10 -9.28 24.58 -5.41
N LYS A 11 -9.02 24.31 -6.70
CA LYS A 11 -9.94 23.55 -7.58
C LYS A 11 -10.17 22.13 -7.02
N ALA A 12 -9.10 21.45 -6.61
CA ALA A 12 -9.17 20.15 -5.96
C ALA A 12 -9.98 20.21 -4.65
N ALA A 13 -9.71 21.18 -3.76
CA ALA A 13 -10.44 21.33 -2.51
C ALA A 13 -11.95 21.55 -2.73
N HIS A 14 -12.32 22.36 -3.72
CA HIS A 14 -13.73 22.53 -4.09
C HIS A 14 -14.37 21.23 -4.58
N THR A 15 -13.68 20.49 -5.45
CA THR A 15 -14.15 19.20 -5.99
C THR A 15 -14.28 18.14 -4.88
N ILE A 16 -13.33 18.14 -3.93
CA ILE A 16 -13.38 17.31 -2.73
C ILE A 16 -14.60 17.65 -1.91
N GLN A 17 -14.96 18.93 -1.74
CA GLN A 17 -16.12 19.33 -0.96
C GLN A 17 -17.44 18.87 -1.61
N THR A 18 -17.57 18.99 -2.94
CA THR A 18 -18.80 18.70 -3.68
C THR A 18 -19.02 17.21 -4.00
N SER A 19 -17.96 16.39 -3.98
CA SER A 19 -18.05 14.92 -4.15
C SER A 19 -18.93 14.25 -3.10
N LYS A 20 -19.59 13.14 -3.46
CA LYS A 20 -20.43 12.32 -2.57
C LYS A 20 -19.74 11.02 -2.16
N ARG A 21 -18.91 10.44 -3.03
CA ARG A 21 -18.20 9.17 -2.83
C ARG A 21 -16.69 9.33 -3.11
N PRO A 22 -15.97 10.22 -2.41
CA PRO A 22 -14.53 10.35 -2.61
C PRO A 22 -13.77 9.18 -2.00
N ILE A 23 -12.61 8.89 -2.58
CA ILE A 23 -11.63 7.94 -2.06
C ILE A 23 -10.21 8.50 -2.22
N ILE A 24 -9.35 8.30 -1.23
CA ILE A 24 -7.93 8.60 -1.34
C ILE A 24 -7.22 7.34 -1.84
N TYR A 25 -6.46 7.49 -2.91
CA TYR A 25 -5.60 6.46 -3.47
C TYR A 25 -4.15 6.88 -3.24
N ALA A 26 -3.52 6.33 -2.20
CA ALA A 26 -2.19 6.74 -1.73
C ALA A 26 -1.10 5.74 -2.14
N GLY A 27 0.06 6.23 -2.56
CA GLY A 27 1.17 5.38 -3.01
C GLY A 27 2.49 5.67 -2.32
N GLY A 28 3.57 5.13 -2.92
CA GLY A 28 4.93 5.30 -2.41
C GLY A 28 5.39 6.75 -2.31
N GLY A 29 4.81 7.67 -3.09
CA GLY A 29 5.13 9.10 -2.98
C GLY A 29 4.80 9.70 -1.61
N ILE A 30 3.80 9.16 -0.89
CA ILE A 30 3.50 9.56 0.50
C ILE A 30 4.65 9.16 1.43
N ILE A 31 5.18 7.96 1.24
CA ILE A 31 6.30 7.42 2.02
C ILE A 31 7.57 8.24 1.74
N SER A 32 7.95 8.38 0.47
CA SER A 32 9.16 9.09 0.05
C SER A 32 9.17 10.58 0.43
N SER A 33 8.00 11.22 0.44
CA SER A 33 7.85 12.62 0.86
C SER A 33 7.78 12.79 2.39
N GLY A 34 7.63 11.69 3.13
CA GLY A 34 7.40 11.71 4.59
C GLY A 34 6.10 12.43 4.94
N ALA A 35 5.02 12.14 4.20
CA ALA A 35 3.75 12.86 4.23
C ALA A 35 2.64 12.14 5.04
N SER A 36 2.96 11.02 5.72
CA SER A 36 1.96 10.23 6.46
C SER A 36 1.24 11.01 7.55
N ALA A 37 1.92 11.96 8.21
CA ALA A 37 1.30 12.80 9.23
C ALA A 37 0.26 13.77 8.62
N GLU A 38 0.63 14.42 7.51
CA GLU A 38 -0.26 15.29 6.74
C GLU A 38 -1.44 14.52 6.15
N LEU A 39 -1.22 13.30 5.65
CA LEU A 39 -2.29 12.42 5.17
C LEU A 39 -3.27 12.09 6.30
N ARG A 40 -2.78 11.68 7.48
CA ARG A 40 -3.64 11.40 8.65
C ARG A 40 -4.43 12.64 9.08
N ALA A 41 -3.82 13.82 9.12
CA ALA A 41 -4.53 15.06 9.45
C ALA A 41 -5.61 15.41 8.41
N PHE A 42 -5.33 15.21 7.13
CA PHE A 42 -6.27 15.40 6.04
C PHE A 42 -7.46 14.43 6.13
N VAL A 43 -7.19 13.15 6.37
CA VAL A 43 -8.23 12.12 6.56
C VAL A 43 -9.08 12.39 7.79
N LYS A 44 -8.46 12.75 8.92
CA LYS A 44 -9.19 13.11 10.15
C LYS A 44 -10.15 14.28 9.93
N LYS A 45 -9.76 15.27 9.14
CA LYS A 45 -10.61 16.43 8.81
C LYS A 45 -11.76 16.08 7.88
N THR A 46 -11.49 15.27 6.85
CA THR A 46 -12.44 15.04 5.73
C THR A 46 -13.30 13.78 5.90
N GLY A 47 -12.84 12.80 6.68
CA GLY A 47 -13.49 11.50 6.85
C GLY A 47 -13.45 10.60 5.61
N ILE A 48 -12.58 10.89 4.64
CA ILE A 48 -12.52 10.16 3.37
C ILE A 48 -11.77 8.82 3.57
N PRO A 49 -12.29 7.69 3.06
CA PRO A 49 -11.61 6.41 3.15
C PRO A 49 -10.33 6.39 2.31
N VAL A 50 -9.34 5.62 2.76
CA VAL A 50 -7.99 5.56 2.17
C VAL A 50 -7.71 4.15 1.71
N THR A 51 -7.30 3.97 0.45
CA THR A 51 -6.66 2.74 -0.02
C THR A 51 -5.23 3.04 -0.45
N THR A 52 -4.35 2.04 -0.32
CA THR A 52 -2.92 2.20 -0.61
C THR A 52 -2.45 1.26 -1.70
N THR A 53 -1.45 1.66 -2.49
CA THR A 53 -0.67 0.68 -3.27
C THR A 53 0.15 -0.21 -2.34
N VAL A 54 0.71 -1.30 -2.88
CA VAL A 54 1.74 -2.09 -2.18
C VAL A 54 2.93 -1.23 -1.74
N MET A 55 3.33 -0.22 -2.52
CA MET A 55 4.42 0.69 -2.17
C MET A 55 4.00 1.76 -1.14
N GLY A 56 2.70 1.92 -0.90
CA GLY A 56 2.13 2.86 0.06
C GLY A 56 1.75 2.21 1.40
N LEU A 57 2.03 0.92 1.62
CA LEU A 57 1.77 0.27 2.90
C LEU A 57 2.52 1.00 4.04
N GLY A 58 1.80 1.28 5.13
CA GLY A 58 2.29 2.12 6.24
C GLY A 58 2.09 3.63 6.05
N ALA A 59 1.62 4.09 4.88
CA ALA A 59 1.29 5.50 4.66
C ALA A 59 0.12 5.96 5.55
N PHE A 60 -0.85 5.07 5.74
CA PHE A 60 -2.01 5.24 6.60
C PHE A 60 -2.22 3.97 7.44
N PRO A 61 -2.57 4.06 8.74
CA PRO A 61 -2.66 2.89 9.61
C PRO A 61 -3.66 1.86 9.09
N SER A 62 -3.26 0.59 9.09
CA SER A 62 -4.07 -0.50 8.51
C SER A 62 -5.30 -0.80 9.36
N ASN A 63 -5.18 -0.57 10.66
CA ASN A 63 -6.24 -0.79 11.65
C ASN A 63 -7.24 0.38 11.78
N ASP A 64 -7.00 1.50 11.09
CA ASP A 64 -7.95 2.62 11.11
C ASP A 64 -9.27 2.24 10.40
N PRO A 65 -10.45 2.59 10.95
CA PRO A 65 -11.74 2.28 10.34
C PRO A 65 -11.90 2.76 8.88
N LEU A 66 -11.22 3.84 8.50
CA LEU A 66 -11.21 4.43 7.16
C LEU A 66 -10.16 3.79 6.23
N SER A 67 -9.28 2.93 6.73
CA SER A 67 -8.32 2.21 5.90
C SER A 67 -9.00 1.11 5.12
N LEU A 68 -8.84 1.10 3.81
CA LEU A 68 -9.28 0.04 2.91
C LEU A 68 -8.15 -0.93 2.58
N ARG A 69 -7.00 -0.82 3.25
CA ARG A 69 -5.79 -1.61 2.94
C ARG A 69 -5.41 -1.49 1.46
N MET A 70 -4.66 -2.49 0.98
CA MET A 70 -4.12 -2.54 -0.37
C MET A 70 -5.23 -2.76 -1.41
N LEU A 71 -5.21 -2.01 -2.52
CA LEU A 71 -5.98 -2.30 -3.73
C LEU A 71 -5.13 -2.97 -4.83
N GLY A 72 -5.79 -3.44 -5.89
CA GLY A 72 -5.16 -4.01 -7.08
C GLY A 72 -5.38 -5.51 -7.22
N MET A 73 -4.56 -6.15 -8.04
CA MET A 73 -4.67 -7.57 -8.44
C MET A 73 -4.83 -8.55 -7.26
N HIS A 74 -4.07 -8.33 -6.19
CA HIS A 74 -4.16 -9.08 -4.93
C HIS A 74 -4.61 -8.21 -3.75
N GLY A 75 -5.25 -7.08 -4.04
CA GLY A 75 -5.78 -6.19 -3.02
C GLY A 75 -7.07 -6.71 -2.38
N ALA A 76 -7.53 -6.00 -1.36
CA ALA A 76 -8.82 -6.25 -0.75
C ALA A 76 -9.95 -6.00 -1.74
N VAL A 77 -10.90 -6.93 -1.81
CA VAL A 77 -12.08 -6.84 -2.69
C VAL A 77 -12.86 -5.55 -2.42
N TYR A 78 -13.08 -5.21 -1.14
CA TYR A 78 -13.76 -3.97 -0.77
C TYR A 78 -13.02 -2.69 -1.18
N ALA A 79 -11.68 -2.71 -1.30
CA ALA A 79 -10.92 -1.57 -1.82
C ALA A 79 -11.14 -1.39 -3.32
N ASN A 80 -11.08 -2.49 -4.07
CA ASN A 80 -11.32 -2.51 -5.52
C ASN A 80 -12.76 -2.12 -5.86
N ILE A 81 -13.76 -2.56 -5.08
CA ILE A 81 -15.15 -2.14 -5.25
C ILE A 81 -15.29 -0.64 -4.93
N ALA A 82 -14.73 -0.19 -3.80
CA ALA A 82 -14.87 1.20 -3.37
C ALA A 82 -14.27 2.19 -4.38
N ILE A 83 -13.09 1.91 -4.93
CA ILE A 83 -12.46 2.81 -5.89
C ILE A 83 -13.23 2.88 -7.22
N ASN A 84 -13.81 1.77 -7.68
CA ASN A 84 -14.61 1.75 -8.92
C ASN A 84 -16.01 2.37 -8.76
N HIS A 85 -16.56 2.41 -7.54
CA HIS A 85 -17.82 3.11 -7.23
C HIS A 85 -17.63 4.56 -6.79
N ALA A 86 -16.38 5.03 -6.64
CA ALA A 86 -16.09 6.40 -6.28
C ALA A 86 -16.57 7.38 -7.37
N ASP A 87 -16.97 8.58 -6.96
CA ASP A 87 -17.20 9.70 -7.88
C ASP A 87 -16.00 10.66 -7.95
N LEU A 88 -15.04 10.51 -7.03
CA LEU A 88 -13.80 11.25 -6.98
C LEU A 88 -12.67 10.35 -6.47
N VAL A 89 -11.60 10.22 -7.25
CA VAL A 89 -10.35 9.57 -6.85
C VAL A 89 -9.29 10.64 -6.61
N ILE A 90 -8.74 10.66 -5.40
CA ILE A 90 -7.67 11.56 -5.00
C ILE A 90 -6.38 10.75 -4.97
N ALA A 91 -5.73 10.68 -6.13
CA ALA A 91 -4.49 9.95 -6.37
C ALA A 91 -3.29 10.76 -5.85
N MET A 92 -2.60 10.22 -4.84
CA MET A 92 -1.52 10.90 -4.12
C MET A 92 -0.23 10.08 -4.16
N GLY A 93 0.74 10.51 -4.97
CA GLY A 93 2.04 9.85 -5.09
C GLY A 93 1.92 8.43 -5.65
N VAL A 94 1.13 8.27 -6.70
CA VAL A 94 0.81 7.01 -7.38
C VAL A 94 1.05 7.16 -8.88
N ARG A 95 1.39 6.05 -9.54
CA ARG A 95 1.72 6.01 -10.98
C ARG A 95 0.72 5.26 -11.86
N PHE A 96 -0.47 4.93 -11.32
CA PHE A 96 -1.51 4.16 -12.01
C PHE A 96 -0.97 2.92 -12.73
N ASP A 97 -0.23 2.10 -12.00
CA ASP A 97 0.35 0.84 -12.48
C ASP A 97 -0.71 -0.19 -12.92
N ASP A 98 -0.38 -1.06 -13.86
CA ASP A 98 -1.27 -2.10 -14.38
C ASP A 98 -1.68 -3.13 -13.31
N ARG A 99 -0.81 -3.41 -12.33
CA ARG A 99 -1.13 -4.29 -11.19
C ARG A 99 -2.18 -3.71 -10.27
N VAL A 100 -2.41 -2.40 -10.31
CA VAL A 100 -3.50 -1.74 -9.59
C VAL A 100 -4.71 -1.56 -10.49
N THR A 101 -4.51 -1.03 -11.69
CA THR A 101 -5.61 -0.58 -12.55
C THR A 101 -6.31 -1.71 -13.28
N GLY A 102 -5.61 -2.81 -13.56
CA GLY A 102 -6.13 -3.87 -14.42
C GLY A 102 -6.45 -3.32 -15.82
N LYS A 103 -7.69 -3.49 -16.27
CA LYS A 103 -8.13 -2.92 -17.55
C LYS A 103 -8.40 -1.41 -17.39
N LEU A 104 -7.46 -0.58 -17.85
CA LEU A 104 -7.52 0.88 -17.75
C LEU A 104 -8.87 1.49 -18.17
N ALA A 105 -9.48 1.01 -19.26
CA ALA A 105 -10.76 1.52 -19.75
C ALA A 105 -11.94 1.33 -18.78
N GLU A 106 -11.84 0.41 -17.83
CA GLU A 106 -12.87 0.19 -16.80
C GLU A 106 -12.48 0.81 -15.45
N PHE A 107 -11.20 1.14 -15.25
CA PHE A 107 -10.69 1.62 -13.97
C PHE A 107 -11.21 3.02 -13.68
N CYS A 108 -12.00 3.17 -12.61
CA CYS A 108 -12.52 4.47 -12.14
C CYS A 108 -13.27 5.26 -13.22
N LYS A 109 -13.90 4.59 -14.20
CA LYS A 109 -14.47 5.22 -15.40
C LYS A 109 -15.49 6.34 -15.17
N ASN A 110 -16.13 6.34 -13.99
CA ASN A 110 -17.17 7.29 -13.62
C ASN A 110 -16.69 8.34 -12.59
N ALA A 111 -15.41 8.32 -12.23
CA ALA A 111 -14.86 9.21 -11.21
C ALA A 111 -14.11 10.38 -11.86
N GLN A 112 -14.19 11.55 -11.23
CA GLN A 112 -13.21 12.59 -11.47
C GLN A 112 -11.89 12.22 -10.79
N ILE A 113 -10.75 12.60 -11.38
CA ILE A 113 -9.42 12.25 -10.90
C ILE A 113 -8.63 13.51 -10.57
N ILE A 114 -8.27 13.63 -9.30
CA ILE A 114 -7.21 14.54 -8.83
C ILE A 114 -5.92 13.71 -8.77
N HIS A 115 -4.87 14.13 -9.45
CA HIS A 115 -3.57 13.42 -9.41
C HIS A 115 -2.48 14.36 -8.94
N ILE A 116 -1.89 14.01 -7.80
CA ILE A 116 -0.78 14.72 -7.17
C ILE A 116 0.47 13.88 -7.35
N ASP A 117 1.38 14.37 -8.18
CA ASP A 117 2.68 13.72 -8.39
C ASP A 117 3.80 14.75 -8.52
N ILE A 118 5.00 14.38 -8.10
CA ILE A 118 6.17 15.24 -8.22
C ILE A 118 6.73 15.20 -9.64
N ASP A 119 6.56 14.06 -10.32
CA ASP A 119 7.02 13.84 -11.68
C ASP A 119 5.92 14.22 -12.69
N PRO A 120 6.13 15.26 -13.52
CA PRO A 120 5.14 15.65 -14.51
C PRO A 120 4.90 14.58 -15.58
N THR A 121 5.84 13.64 -15.78
CA THR A 121 5.72 12.57 -16.77
C THR A 121 4.77 11.45 -16.35
N GLU A 122 4.43 11.38 -15.05
CA GLU A 122 3.42 10.46 -14.52
C GLU A 122 1.99 10.99 -14.70
N ILE A 123 1.83 12.31 -14.84
CA ILE A 123 0.54 12.97 -15.05
C ILE A 123 0.07 12.73 -16.49
N ASN A 124 -1.17 12.27 -16.66
CA ASN A 124 -1.75 11.90 -17.96
C ASN A 124 -1.05 10.77 -18.72
N LYS A 125 -0.15 10.01 -18.07
CA LYS A 125 0.58 8.90 -18.72
C LYS A 125 -0.33 7.72 -19.06
N ASN A 126 -0.99 7.15 -18.05
CA ASN A 126 -1.82 5.95 -18.19
C ASN A 126 -3.32 6.28 -18.15
N ILE A 127 -3.71 7.34 -17.45
CA ILE A 127 -5.09 7.79 -17.29
C ILE A 127 -5.15 9.30 -17.41
N LEU A 128 -6.19 9.83 -18.07
CA LEU A 128 -6.41 11.27 -18.15
C LEU A 128 -6.92 11.79 -16.81
N VAL A 129 -6.34 12.89 -16.32
CA VAL A 129 -6.64 13.47 -15.02
C VAL A 129 -7.39 14.79 -15.16
N ASP A 130 -8.45 15.00 -14.38
CA ASP A 130 -9.26 16.23 -14.41
C ASP A 130 -8.57 17.41 -13.71
N ILE A 131 -7.80 17.10 -12.67
CA ILE A 131 -7.11 18.09 -11.83
C ILE A 131 -5.68 17.62 -11.57
N PRO A 132 -4.73 17.95 -12.48
CA PRO A 132 -3.32 17.66 -12.26
C PRO A 132 -2.72 18.64 -11.24
N ILE A 133 -2.01 18.11 -10.25
CA ILE A 133 -1.25 18.86 -9.26
C ILE A 133 0.19 18.37 -9.28
N GLN A 134 1.03 19.03 -10.09
CA GLN A 134 2.46 18.76 -10.05
C GLN A 134 3.07 19.35 -8.78
N GLY A 135 3.70 18.52 -7.96
CA GLY A 135 4.38 18.98 -6.76
C GLY A 135 4.64 17.88 -5.74
N ASP A 136 5.37 18.26 -4.70
CA ASP A 136 5.61 17.40 -3.55
C ASP A 136 4.29 17.15 -2.80
N VAL A 137 3.90 15.88 -2.66
CA VAL A 137 2.60 15.49 -2.10
C VAL A 137 2.39 15.97 -0.67
N LYS A 138 3.45 16.10 0.15
CA LYS A 138 3.38 16.69 1.49
C LYS A 138 3.00 18.16 1.43
N GLN A 139 3.57 18.91 0.50
CA GLN A 139 3.23 20.32 0.31
C GLN A 139 1.80 20.48 -0.21
N ALA A 140 1.38 19.62 -1.14
CA ALA A 140 0.01 19.60 -1.64
C ALA A 140 -1.00 19.29 -0.53
N LEU A 141 -0.73 18.28 0.31
CA LEU A 141 -1.57 17.94 1.45
C LEU A 141 -1.70 19.09 2.44
N LYS A 142 -0.61 19.82 2.76
CA LYS A 142 -0.68 21.01 3.64
C LYS A 142 -1.58 22.09 3.08
N ILE A 143 -1.44 22.39 1.79
CA ILE A 143 -2.26 23.40 1.11
C ILE A 143 -3.72 22.95 1.06
N LEU A 144 -3.98 21.71 0.65
CA LEU A 144 -5.32 21.14 0.60
C LEU A 144 -5.98 21.14 1.98
N HIS A 145 -5.26 20.75 3.04
CA HIS A 145 -5.77 20.75 4.40
C HIS A 145 -6.25 22.14 4.86
N GLY A 146 -5.61 23.21 4.40
CA GLY A 146 -6.01 24.59 4.67
C GLY A 146 -7.27 25.06 3.92
N TYR A 147 -7.64 24.41 2.81
CA TYR A 147 -8.78 24.80 1.97
C TYR A 147 -9.97 23.84 2.03
N VAL A 148 -9.77 22.57 2.39
CA VAL A 148 -10.88 21.63 2.56
C VAL A 148 -11.58 21.87 3.89
N GLU A 149 -12.88 21.67 3.92
CA GLU A 149 -13.69 21.67 5.13
C GLU A 149 -14.12 20.24 5.50
N PRO A 150 -14.60 20.00 6.73
CA PRO A 150 -15.23 18.73 7.07
C PRO A 150 -16.38 18.39 6.11
N LYS A 151 -16.46 17.13 5.68
CA LYS A 151 -17.52 16.69 4.77
C LYS A 151 -18.83 16.47 5.51
N ASN A 152 -19.86 17.25 5.18
CA ASN A 152 -21.18 17.15 5.80
C ASN A 152 -21.92 15.84 5.50
N ASN A 153 -21.75 15.26 4.30
CA ASN A 153 -22.56 14.15 3.80
C ASN A 153 -21.75 12.89 3.44
N ILE A 154 -20.60 12.65 4.10
CA ILE A 154 -19.77 11.47 3.83
C ILE A 154 -20.34 10.16 4.43
N LYS A 155 -21.22 10.26 5.43
CA LYS A 155 -21.74 9.11 6.20
C LYS A 155 -22.39 8.00 5.34
N PRO A 156 -23.25 8.29 4.34
CA PRO A 156 -23.83 7.25 3.49
C PRO A 156 -22.76 6.47 2.73
N TRP A 157 -21.73 7.15 2.24
CA TRP A 157 -20.60 6.53 1.55
C TRP A 157 -19.80 5.62 2.49
N ILE A 158 -19.49 6.10 3.70
CA ILE A 158 -18.80 5.27 4.72
C ILE A 158 -19.64 4.05 5.09
N LYS A 159 -20.96 4.17 5.20
CA LYS A 159 -21.85 3.04 5.48
C LYS A 159 -21.78 1.99 4.36
N GLN A 160 -21.79 2.42 3.10
CA GLN A 160 -21.67 1.53 1.94
C GLN A 160 -20.33 0.80 1.92
N VAL A 161 -19.23 1.53 2.10
CA VAL A 161 -17.88 0.96 2.16
C VAL A 161 -17.70 -0.04 3.31
N LYS A 162 -18.28 0.26 4.49
CA LYS A 162 -18.33 -0.70 5.61
C LYS A 162 -19.15 -1.94 5.28
N GLY A 163 -20.21 -1.81 4.49
CA GLY A 163 -20.98 -2.94 3.97
C GLY A 163 -20.10 -3.90 3.18
N TRP A 164 -19.33 -3.40 2.21
CA TRP A 164 -18.43 -4.22 1.41
C TRP A 164 -17.28 -4.84 2.22
N LYS A 165 -16.75 -4.14 3.22
CA LYS A 165 -15.77 -4.73 4.15
C LYS A 165 -16.32 -5.95 4.88
N LYS A 166 -17.60 -5.92 5.26
CA LYS A 166 -18.28 -7.02 5.95
C LYS A 166 -18.63 -8.16 4.99
N GLU A 167 -19.00 -7.83 3.77
CA GLU A 167 -19.40 -8.80 2.74
C GLU A 167 -18.20 -9.55 2.14
N PHE A 168 -17.06 -8.88 1.98
CA PHE A 168 -15.85 -9.43 1.35
C PHE A 168 -14.60 -9.24 2.22
N PRO A 169 -14.57 -9.79 3.45
CA PRO A 169 -13.43 -9.65 4.35
C PRO A 169 -12.16 -10.32 3.77
N LEU A 170 -10.99 -9.87 4.22
CA LEU A 170 -9.74 -10.56 3.97
C LEU A 170 -9.65 -11.75 4.93
N GLU A 171 -10.00 -12.94 4.44
CA GLU A 171 -10.05 -14.17 5.23
C GLU A 171 -9.26 -15.30 4.56
N PHE A 172 -8.91 -16.29 5.36
CA PHE A 172 -8.31 -17.54 4.93
C PHE A 172 -8.80 -18.67 5.84
N GLU A 173 -8.84 -19.88 5.33
CA GLU A 173 -9.22 -21.05 6.10
C GLU A 173 -7.99 -21.73 6.69
N VAL A 174 -8.06 -22.03 7.99
CA VAL A 174 -7.04 -22.86 8.66
C VAL A 174 -7.42 -24.33 8.47
N LYS A 175 -6.48 -25.11 7.93
CA LYS A 175 -6.66 -26.56 7.77
C LYS A 175 -5.99 -27.30 8.92
N LYS A 176 -6.73 -28.18 9.60
CA LYS A 176 -6.22 -28.94 10.74
C LYS A 176 -5.06 -29.84 10.28
N GLY A 177 -3.92 -29.72 10.94
CA GLY A 177 -2.73 -30.54 10.65
C GLY A 177 -1.82 -29.96 9.56
N GLU A 178 -2.17 -28.82 8.97
CA GLU A 178 -1.35 -28.11 7.98
C GLU A 178 -0.94 -26.73 8.50
N ILE A 179 0.23 -26.26 8.07
CA ILE A 179 0.65 -24.87 8.29
C ILE A 179 0.16 -24.05 7.10
N VAL A 180 -0.86 -23.22 7.32
CA VAL A 180 -1.40 -22.33 6.29
C VAL A 180 -0.55 -21.05 6.25
N PRO A 181 0.03 -20.63 5.12
CA PRO A 181 1.00 -19.53 5.10
C PRO A 181 0.41 -18.20 5.56
N GLN A 182 -0.87 -17.92 5.27
CA GLN A 182 -1.59 -16.76 5.79
C GLN A 182 -1.69 -16.77 7.32
N SER A 183 -1.85 -17.96 7.93
CA SER A 183 -1.86 -18.10 9.39
C SER A 183 -0.49 -17.82 10.00
N VAL A 184 0.59 -18.20 9.32
CA VAL A 184 1.96 -17.89 9.75
C VAL A 184 2.19 -16.37 9.74
N VAL A 185 1.84 -15.70 8.64
CA VAL A 185 1.94 -14.23 8.55
C VAL A 185 1.07 -13.54 9.61
N SER A 186 -0.15 -14.04 9.83
CA SER A 186 -1.04 -13.49 10.86
C SER A 186 -0.51 -13.68 12.27
N GLU A 187 0.20 -14.77 12.55
CA GLU A 187 0.84 -14.99 13.85
C GLU A 187 2.10 -14.13 14.01
N ILE A 188 2.89 -13.96 12.95
CA ILE A 188 3.99 -12.99 12.93
C ILE A 188 3.46 -11.59 13.25
N ASN A 189 2.33 -11.17 12.65
CA ASN A 189 1.73 -9.86 12.92
C ASN A 189 1.42 -9.63 14.41
N LYS A 190 1.01 -10.68 15.15
CA LYS A 190 0.71 -10.58 16.58
C LYS A 190 1.95 -10.56 17.47
N LEU A 191 3.03 -11.21 17.01
CA LEU A 191 4.27 -11.39 17.78
C LEU A 191 5.31 -10.31 17.47
N ALA A 192 5.17 -9.64 16.32
CA ALA A 192 6.07 -8.57 15.91
C ALA A 192 5.89 -7.32 16.77
N ASP A 193 6.96 -6.53 16.87
CA ASP A 193 6.89 -5.23 17.53
C ASP A 193 6.01 -4.26 16.71
N ASP A 194 5.34 -3.31 17.38
CA ASP A 194 4.45 -2.32 16.76
C ASP A 194 5.13 -1.48 15.65
N ASP A 195 6.45 -1.38 15.68
CA ASP A 195 7.27 -0.68 14.70
C ASP A 195 8.25 -1.59 13.96
N ALA A 196 7.98 -2.90 13.90
CA ALA A 196 8.79 -3.84 13.11
C ALA A 196 8.92 -3.41 11.64
N ILE A 197 10.08 -3.72 11.05
CA ILE A 197 10.33 -3.55 9.61
C ILE A 197 10.23 -4.91 8.95
N PHE A 198 9.39 -4.99 7.92
CA PHE A 198 9.24 -6.19 7.12
C PHE A 198 9.93 -6.02 5.78
N SER A 199 10.86 -6.93 5.46
CA SER A 199 11.30 -7.15 4.08
C SER A 199 10.71 -8.43 3.53
N VAL A 200 10.58 -8.48 2.20
CA VAL A 200 10.02 -9.64 1.50
C VAL A 200 10.78 -9.93 0.22
N GLY A 201 10.87 -11.21 -0.15
CA GLY A 201 11.15 -11.61 -1.52
C GLY A 201 9.96 -11.35 -2.44
N VAL A 202 9.89 -12.07 -3.56
CA VAL A 202 8.83 -11.90 -4.57
C VAL A 202 8.11 -13.21 -4.83
N GLY A 203 6.77 -13.19 -4.75
CA GLY A 203 5.94 -14.39 -4.90
C GLY A 203 4.64 -14.31 -4.10
N GLN A 204 4.05 -15.48 -3.79
CA GLN A 204 2.82 -15.55 -2.99
C GLN A 204 3.05 -15.05 -1.57
N HIS A 205 4.20 -15.36 -0.96
CA HIS A 205 4.58 -14.90 0.38
C HIS A 205 4.58 -13.38 0.49
N GLN A 206 5.03 -12.68 -0.56
CA GLN A 206 4.98 -11.23 -0.66
C GLN A 206 3.54 -10.70 -0.55
N MET A 207 2.60 -11.35 -1.26
CA MET A 207 1.19 -10.93 -1.28
C MET A 207 0.51 -11.25 0.05
N TRP A 208 0.76 -12.41 0.65
CA TRP A 208 0.23 -12.74 1.98
C TRP A 208 0.77 -11.79 3.05
N ALA A 209 2.06 -11.45 3.02
CA ALA A 209 2.63 -10.43 3.89
C ALA A 209 1.94 -9.08 3.72
N ALA A 210 1.74 -8.61 2.49
CA ALA A 210 1.04 -7.35 2.20
C ALA A 210 -0.44 -7.35 2.63
N GLN A 211 -1.10 -8.50 2.61
CA GLN A 211 -2.52 -8.66 2.97
C GLN A 211 -2.74 -8.77 4.48
N PHE A 212 -1.91 -9.54 5.18
CA PHE A 212 -2.17 -10.00 6.55
C PHE A 212 -1.25 -9.38 7.62
N LEU A 213 -0.23 -8.61 7.24
CA LEU A 213 0.47 -7.72 8.17
C LEU A 213 -0.23 -6.38 8.28
N ASP A 214 -0.27 -5.83 9.49
CA ASP A 214 -0.74 -4.48 9.75
C ASP A 214 0.42 -3.49 9.71
N PHE A 215 0.28 -2.46 8.88
CA PHE A 215 1.27 -1.41 8.75
C PHE A 215 0.73 -0.11 9.35
N ASP A 216 1.21 0.24 10.54
CA ASP A 216 0.79 1.45 11.26
C ASP A 216 1.85 2.57 11.26
N LYS A 217 3.07 2.25 10.78
CA LYS A 217 4.20 3.18 10.62
C LYS A 217 4.68 3.20 9.17
N PRO A 218 5.07 4.38 8.62
CA PRO A 218 5.73 4.46 7.32
C PRO A 218 7.15 3.89 7.41
N ASN A 219 7.73 3.54 6.25
CA ASN A 219 9.09 2.95 6.15
C ASN A 219 9.25 1.63 6.94
N SER A 220 8.18 0.83 6.98
CA SER A 220 8.16 -0.49 7.64
C SER A 220 7.90 -1.64 6.66
N TRP A 221 7.80 -1.33 5.37
CA TRP A 221 7.54 -2.29 4.30
C TRP A 221 8.58 -2.12 3.20
N LEU A 222 9.42 -3.12 3.02
CA LEU A 222 10.51 -3.16 2.04
C LEU A 222 10.23 -4.27 1.04
N CYS A 223 9.87 -3.90 -0.18
CA CYS A 223 9.58 -4.87 -1.23
C CYS A 223 10.08 -4.39 -2.60
N SER A 224 10.39 -5.36 -3.48
CA SER A 224 10.62 -5.11 -4.89
C SER A 224 9.33 -5.37 -5.68
N SER A 225 8.51 -4.34 -5.90
CA SER A 225 7.21 -4.50 -6.59
C SER A 225 7.17 -3.99 -8.02
N GLY A 226 8.00 -2.99 -8.37
CA GLY A 226 8.06 -2.47 -9.75
C GLY A 226 8.76 -3.44 -10.69
N LEU A 227 9.99 -3.84 -10.33
CA LEU A 227 10.75 -4.83 -11.08
C LEU A 227 10.37 -6.27 -10.71
N GLY A 228 9.96 -6.52 -9.46
CA GLY A 228 9.63 -7.88 -9.02
C GLY A 228 10.86 -8.77 -8.86
N ALA A 229 11.96 -8.24 -8.33
CA ALA A 229 13.21 -8.98 -8.20
C ALA A 229 13.20 -9.95 -7.01
N MET A 230 13.20 -11.26 -7.29
CA MET A 230 13.49 -12.31 -6.29
C MET A 230 14.91 -12.13 -5.72
N GLY A 231 15.14 -12.62 -4.50
CA GLY A 231 16.42 -12.42 -3.77
C GLY A 231 16.56 -11.06 -3.09
N TYR A 232 15.58 -10.15 -3.21
CA TYR A 232 15.60 -8.82 -2.59
C TYR A 232 15.51 -8.87 -1.05
N GLY A 233 14.70 -9.80 -0.50
CA GLY A 233 14.26 -9.78 0.91
C GLY A 233 15.40 -9.78 1.92
N LEU A 234 16.32 -10.74 1.82
CA LEU A 234 17.43 -10.90 2.77
C LEU A 234 18.43 -9.71 2.75
N PRO A 235 18.99 -9.28 1.59
CA PRO A 235 19.85 -8.09 1.55
C PRO A 235 19.14 -6.81 2.00
N ALA A 236 17.86 -6.64 1.69
CA ALA A 236 17.08 -5.47 2.12
C ALA A 236 16.88 -5.44 3.65
N ALA A 237 16.58 -6.59 4.26
CA ALA A 237 16.51 -6.70 5.72
C ALA A 237 17.86 -6.41 6.38
N MET A 238 18.95 -6.90 5.80
CA MET A 238 20.30 -6.63 6.30
C MET A 238 20.57 -5.12 6.33
N GLY A 239 20.33 -4.41 5.23
CA GLY A 239 20.50 -2.95 5.18
C GLY A 239 19.57 -2.22 6.15
N ALA A 240 18.32 -2.68 6.30
CA ALA A 240 17.37 -2.09 7.24
C ALA A 240 17.79 -2.27 8.69
N GLN A 241 18.30 -3.44 9.07
CA GLN A 241 18.75 -3.72 10.43
C GLN A 241 19.99 -2.90 10.80
N VAL A 242 20.88 -2.64 9.83
CA VAL A 242 22.02 -1.72 10.02
C VAL A 242 21.54 -0.27 10.18
N ALA A 243 20.56 0.17 9.38
CA ALA A 243 20.00 1.51 9.48
C ALA A 243 19.19 1.75 10.75
N PHE A 244 18.57 0.70 11.29
CA PHE A 244 17.73 0.73 12.49
C PHE A 244 18.12 -0.40 13.46
N PRO A 245 19.25 -0.27 14.18
CA PRO A 245 19.78 -1.34 15.04
C PRO A 245 18.83 -1.80 16.14
N ASP A 246 17.98 -0.91 16.64
CA ASP A 246 17.07 -1.17 17.75
C ASP A 246 15.66 -1.63 17.31
N ARG A 247 15.35 -1.56 16.00
CA ARG A 247 14.06 -2.04 15.48
C ARG A 247 14.16 -3.50 15.12
N GLN A 248 13.10 -4.25 15.39
CA GLN A 248 12.97 -5.61 14.90
C GLN A 248 12.83 -5.62 13.38
N VAL A 249 13.72 -6.33 12.69
CA VAL A 249 13.66 -6.53 11.24
C VAL A 249 13.36 -8.00 10.92
N ILE A 250 12.26 -8.22 10.19
CA ILE A 250 11.77 -9.54 9.80
C ILE A 250 11.77 -9.64 8.27
N ASN A 251 12.55 -10.58 7.74
CA ASN A 251 12.48 -10.99 6.35
C ASN A 251 11.48 -12.15 6.23
N ILE A 252 10.33 -11.92 5.60
CA ILE A 252 9.39 -12.98 5.23
C ILE A 252 9.68 -13.35 3.78
N ASP A 253 10.24 -14.53 3.56
CA ASP A 253 10.71 -14.96 2.25
C ASP A 253 10.07 -16.26 1.78
N GLY A 254 10.18 -16.54 0.48
CA GLY A 254 9.82 -17.82 -0.13
C GLY A 254 11.10 -18.58 -0.44
N ASP A 255 11.06 -19.91 -0.46
CA ASP A 255 12.23 -20.77 -0.65
C ASP A 255 13.03 -20.41 -1.92
N GLY A 256 12.36 -20.23 -3.06
CA GLY A 256 13.02 -19.82 -4.31
C GLY A 256 13.63 -18.42 -4.26
N SER A 257 12.99 -17.46 -3.57
CA SER A 257 13.52 -16.10 -3.42
C SER A 257 14.72 -16.07 -2.47
N PHE A 258 14.63 -16.75 -1.34
CA PHE A 258 15.66 -16.80 -0.32
C PHE A 258 16.95 -17.42 -0.85
N LEU A 259 16.83 -18.50 -1.63
CA LEU A 259 17.98 -19.23 -2.17
C LEU A 259 18.84 -18.37 -3.12
N MET A 260 18.26 -17.37 -3.80
CA MET A 260 19.00 -16.52 -4.74
C MET A 260 20.12 -15.72 -4.09
N ASN A 261 19.97 -15.34 -2.82
CA ASN A 261 20.96 -14.55 -2.08
C ASN A 261 21.31 -15.16 -0.71
N ILE A 262 21.18 -16.49 -0.57
CA ILE A 262 21.42 -17.19 0.70
C ILE A 262 22.86 -17.01 1.24
N GLN A 263 23.82 -16.69 0.36
CA GLN A 263 25.20 -16.40 0.76
C GLN A 263 25.31 -15.25 1.75
N GLU A 264 24.34 -14.31 1.78
CA GLU A 264 24.34 -13.18 2.71
C GLU A 264 24.13 -13.60 4.18
N LEU A 265 23.76 -14.86 4.45
CA LEU A 265 23.78 -15.41 5.81
C LEU A 265 25.20 -15.35 6.41
N GLN A 266 26.24 -15.48 5.59
CA GLN A 266 27.62 -15.28 6.03
C GLN A 266 27.85 -13.83 6.47
N THR A 267 27.37 -12.85 5.69
CA THR A 267 27.46 -11.43 6.00
C THR A 267 26.73 -11.11 7.31
N LEU A 268 25.50 -11.60 7.50
CA LEU A 268 24.76 -11.45 8.76
C LEU A 268 25.55 -11.95 9.96
N LYS A 269 26.23 -13.10 9.82
CA LYS A 269 27.02 -13.69 10.92
C LYS A 269 28.29 -12.92 11.21
N ILE A 270 29.05 -12.51 10.19
CA ILE A 270 30.32 -11.78 10.35
C ILE A 270 30.06 -10.41 10.98
N GLU A 271 29.04 -9.71 10.50
CA GLU A 271 28.71 -8.34 10.93
C GLU A 271 27.78 -8.30 12.16
N ASN A 272 27.38 -9.47 12.70
CA ASN A 272 26.45 -9.61 13.82
C ASN A 272 25.10 -8.89 13.61
N ILE A 273 24.58 -8.92 12.38
CA ILE A 273 23.32 -8.26 12.00
C ILE A 273 22.15 -9.19 12.33
N SER A 274 21.25 -8.73 13.22
CA SER A 274 20.24 -9.57 13.88
C SER A 274 18.88 -9.66 13.16
N VAL A 275 18.88 -9.95 11.86
CA VAL A 275 17.64 -10.14 11.06
C VAL A 275 16.92 -11.43 11.46
N LYS A 276 15.59 -11.38 11.57
CA LYS A 276 14.73 -12.57 11.71
C LYS A 276 14.31 -13.06 10.33
N ASN A 277 14.76 -14.24 9.92
CA ASN A 277 14.41 -14.81 8.62
C ASN A 277 13.31 -15.87 8.77
N ILE A 278 12.17 -15.64 8.14
CA ILE A 278 11.05 -16.58 8.08
C ILE A 278 10.86 -17.02 6.63
N VAL A 279 11.22 -18.27 6.33
CA VAL A 279 11.08 -18.83 4.97
C VAL A 279 9.80 -19.67 4.89
N LEU A 280 8.82 -19.19 4.14
CA LEU A 280 7.61 -19.92 3.79
C LEU A 280 7.94 -20.91 2.67
N ASN A 281 8.50 -22.06 3.08
CA ASN A 281 8.96 -23.09 2.15
C ASN A 281 7.76 -23.91 1.63
N ASN A 282 7.38 -23.68 0.38
CA ASN A 282 6.38 -24.50 -0.31
C ASN A 282 7.00 -25.41 -1.38
N ALA A 283 8.33 -25.45 -1.49
CA ALA A 283 9.11 -26.21 -2.47
C ALA A 283 8.77 -25.90 -3.94
N HIS A 284 8.20 -24.71 -4.21
CA HIS A 284 7.76 -24.31 -5.54
C HIS A 284 8.06 -22.82 -5.78
N LEU A 285 8.10 -22.45 -7.06
CA LEU A 285 7.89 -21.06 -7.45
C LEU A 285 6.39 -20.75 -7.38
N GLY A 286 5.84 -20.67 -6.17
CA GLY A 286 4.39 -20.75 -5.93
C GLY A 286 3.53 -19.74 -6.70
N MET A 287 4.05 -18.52 -6.95
CA MET A 287 3.33 -17.56 -7.80
C MET A 287 3.24 -18.04 -9.25
N VAL A 288 4.31 -18.64 -9.81
CA VAL A 288 4.29 -19.20 -11.17
C VAL A 288 3.34 -20.39 -11.22
N ALA A 289 3.47 -21.33 -10.28
CA ALA A 289 2.61 -22.51 -10.20
C ALA A 289 1.11 -22.16 -10.10
N GLN A 290 0.75 -21.13 -9.33
CA GLN A 290 -0.63 -20.65 -9.23
C GLN A 290 -1.23 -20.21 -10.58
N TRP A 291 -0.41 -19.66 -11.47
CA TRP A 291 -0.86 -19.29 -12.82
C TRP A 291 -0.89 -20.51 -13.75
N GLU A 292 0.01 -21.48 -13.58
CA GLU A 292 -0.02 -22.75 -14.32
C GLU A 292 -1.29 -23.56 -14.00
N ASP A 293 -1.72 -23.61 -12.73
CA ASP A 293 -2.95 -24.31 -12.29
C ASP A 293 -4.25 -23.71 -12.90
N ARG A 294 -4.18 -22.51 -13.49
CA ARG A 294 -5.33 -21.86 -14.15
C ARG A 294 -5.48 -22.21 -15.62
N PHE A 295 -4.54 -22.96 -16.19
CA PHE A 295 -4.55 -23.44 -17.57
C PHE A 295 -4.57 -24.98 -17.61
#